data_AF-A0A9X3EUR5-F1
#
_entry.id   AF-A0A9X3EUR5-F1
#
_cell.length_a   1.000
_cell.length_b   1.000
_cell.length_c   1.000
_cell.angle_alpha   90.00
_cell.angle_beta   90.00
_cell.angle_gamma   90.00
#
_symmetry.space_group_name_H-M   'P 1'
#
loop_
_entity.id
_entity.type
_entity.pdbx_description
1 polymer ?
#
loop_
_entity_poly.entity_id
_entity_poly.type
_entity_poly.pdbx_seq_one_letter_code
_entity_poly.pdbx_strand_id
1 'polypeptide(L)'
;MGILSFIKGQFIEIIEWLDNTNYTLVYRFPDDDHEIKNGAKLVCRENQAAILINEGQLADVFGPGTHTLSTQNLPILSRLKGWKYGFSSPFKVEIYFVNLRQYVDQKWGTANPVLIRDPEFSVGGRPGRVRIRAFGSYNFKISDPGTFFKEIVGTQGLTTTDSIAEYLKRQLVSKFTVAAGKSDLSVADMAAHYNVLETR
;
A
#
# COMPACT_ATOMS: atom_id res chain seq x y z
N MET A 1 19.07 48.89 -13.75
CA MET A 1 18.35 47.71 -14.27
C MET A 1 19.35 46.54 -14.33
N GLY A 2 19.39 45.55 -13.46
CA GLY A 2 18.64 45.26 -12.25
C GLY A 2 19.44 44.22 -11.46
N ILE A 3 19.84 44.59 -10.25
CA ILE A 3 20.49 43.72 -9.24
C ILE A 3 19.46 42.70 -8.68
N LEU A 4 18.20 42.81 -9.14
CA LEU A 4 17.04 42.00 -8.76
C LEU A 4 16.90 40.70 -9.58
N SER A 5 17.73 40.43 -10.59
CA SER A 5 17.67 39.16 -11.33
C SER A 5 18.37 37.99 -10.63
N PHE A 6 19.17 38.25 -9.59
CA PHE A 6 19.94 37.20 -8.88
C PHE A 6 19.22 36.63 -7.64
N ILE A 7 18.14 37.28 -7.16
CA ILE A 7 17.42 36.85 -5.94
C ILE A 7 16.32 35.79 -6.26
N LYS A 8 16.11 35.44 -7.53
CA LYS A 8 15.03 34.51 -7.94
C LYS A 8 15.37 33.01 -7.87
N GLY A 9 16.53 32.62 -7.32
CA GLY A 9 17.15 31.33 -7.64
C GLY A 9 17.19 30.21 -6.60
N GLN A 10 16.82 30.41 -5.33
CA GLN A 10 16.93 29.34 -4.31
C GLN A 10 15.78 29.36 -3.30
N PHE A 11 14.54 29.36 -3.77
CA PHE A 11 13.48 28.90 -2.88
C PHE A 11 13.69 27.40 -2.64
N ILE A 12 13.84 27.03 -1.37
CA ILE A 12 13.86 25.63 -0.93
C ILE A 12 12.55 25.01 -1.40
N GLU A 13 12.65 23.99 -2.24
CA GLU A 13 11.51 23.23 -2.69
C GLU A 13 11.00 22.39 -1.51
N ILE A 14 9.72 22.55 -1.17
CA ILE A 14 9.05 21.76 -0.13
C ILE A 14 8.15 20.76 -0.84
N ILE A 15 8.45 19.48 -0.64
CA ILE A 15 7.73 18.35 -1.19
C ILE A 15 6.91 17.76 -0.05
N GLU A 16 5.60 17.93 -0.14
CA GLU A 16 4.68 17.43 0.87
C GLU A 16 3.37 16.98 0.25
N TRP A 17 2.68 16.08 0.96
CA TRP A 17 1.33 15.69 0.64
C TRP A 17 0.39 15.86 1.83
N LEU A 18 -0.48 16.85 1.72
CA LEU A 18 -1.66 17.02 2.56
C LEU A 18 -2.76 16.11 2.01
N ASP A 19 -2.94 14.94 2.61
CA ASP A 19 -4.06 14.06 2.26
C ASP A 19 -5.37 14.77 2.64
N ASN A 20 -6.04 15.31 1.63
CA ASN A 20 -7.35 15.94 1.75
C ASN A 20 -8.49 14.93 1.58
N THR A 21 -8.16 13.66 1.38
CA THR A 21 -9.11 12.57 1.18
C THR A 21 -8.97 11.53 2.28
N ASN A 22 -10.05 10.79 2.56
CA ASN A 22 -9.94 9.60 3.40
C ASN A 22 -9.78 8.32 2.56
N TYR A 23 -9.43 8.42 1.28
CA TYR A 23 -9.50 7.30 0.32
C TYR A 23 -8.24 7.10 -0.52
N THR A 24 -7.30 8.04 -0.52
CA THR A 24 -6.03 7.89 -1.24
C THR A 24 -5.06 7.06 -0.39
N LEU A 25 -4.60 5.93 -0.91
CA LEU A 25 -3.54 5.13 -0.27
C LEU A 25 -2.16 5.54 -0.76
N VAL A 26 -2.06 5.83 -2.06
CA VAL A 26 -0.82 6.23 -2.72
C VAL A 26 -1.05 7.49 -3.53
N TYR A 27 -0.22 8.49 -3.29
CA TYR A 27 -0.23 9.74 -4.02
C TYR A 27 1.12 9.94 -4.71
N ARG A 28 1.11 10.07 -6.04
CA ARG A 28 2.30 10.48 -6.80
C ARG A 28 2.39 11.99 -6.72
N PHE A 29 3.52 12.50 -6.24
CA PHE A 29 3.79 13.93 -6.23
C PHE A 29 3.88 14.43 -7.69
N PRO A 30 3.12 15.47 -8.06
CA PRO A 30 3.13 16.01 -9.41
C PRO A 30 4.38 16.87 -9.61
N ASP A 31 5.30 16.36 -10.40
CA ASP A 31 6.45 17.11 -10.90
C ASP A 31 6.60 16.77 -12.39
N ASP A 32 6.28 17.74 -13.24
CA ASP A 32 6.18 17.53 -14.69
C ASP A 32 7.55 17.12 -15.30
N ASP A 33 8.64 17.72 -14.79
CA ASP A 33 10.00 17.47 -15.25
C ASP A 33 10.71 16.36 -14.45
N HIS A 34 10.10 15.92 -13.34
CA HIS A 34 10.64 14.97 -12.36
C HIS A 34 12.00 15.39 -11.80
N GLU A 35 12.35 16.67 -11.88
CA GLU A 35 13.65 17.21 -11.47
C GLU A 35 13.57 17.84 -10.09
N ILE A 36 13.96 17.06 -9.08
CA ILE A 36 14.00 17.52 -7.70
C ILE A 36 15.26 18.35 -7.46
N LYS A 37 15.09 19.55 -6.90
CA LYS A 37 16.22 20.42 -6.56
C LYS A 37 17.05 19.82 -5.43
N ASN A 38 18.37 19.97 -5.54
CA ASN A 38 19.25 19.60 -4.46
C ASN A 38 19.03 20.50 -3.23
N GLY A 39 18.82 19.89 -2.06
CA GLY A 39 18.45 20.58 -0.83
C GLY A 39 16.94 20.71 -0.62
N ALA A 40 16.11 20.12 -1.49
CA ALA A 40 14.66 20.05 -1.30
C ALA A 40 14.31 19.40 0.06
N LYS A 41 13.21 19.85 0.66
CA LYS A 41 12.69 19.34 1.93
C LYS A 41 11.51 18.44 1.66
N LEU A 42 11.67 17.16 1.98
CA LEU A 42 10.60 16.18 1.95
C LEU A 42 9.95 16.11 3.32
N VAL A 43 8.65 16.40 3.41
CA VAL A 43 7.92 16.41 4.67
C VAL A 43 6.93 15.24 4.69
N CYS A 44 7.22 14.26 5.55
CA CYS A 44 6.36 13.11 5.82
C CYS A 44 5.63 13.31 7.15
N ARG A 45 4.31 13.14 7.15
CA ARG A 45 3.50 13.15 8.38
C ARG A 45 3.64 11.82 9.13
N GLU A 46 3.16 11.79 10.38
CA GLU A 46 3.29 10.64 11.28
C GLU A 46 2.71 9.32 10.71
N ASN A 47 1.63 9.41 9.95
CA ASN A 47 1.01 8.27 9.27
C ASN A 47 1.33 8.22 7.78
N GLN A 48 2.47 8.74 7.36
CA GLN A 48 2.89 8.75 5.96
C GLN A 48 4.33 8.25 5.82
N ALA A 49 4.59 7.57 4.72
CA ALA A 49 5.93 7.38 4.20
C ALA A 49 6.02 7.99 2.81
N ALA A 50 7.23 8.36 2.40
CA ALA A 50 7.53 8.77 1.04
C ALA A 50 8.53 7.81 0.42
N ILE A 51 8.27 7.37 -0.80
CA ILE A 51 9.08 6.43 -1.57
C ILE A 51 9.66 7.20 -2.74
N LEU A 52 10.98 7.13 -2.89
CA LEU A 52 11.66 7.67 -4.06
C LEU A 52 11.90 6.54 -5.05
N ILE A 53 11.49 6.76 -6.29
CA ILE A 53 11.76 5.88 -7.42
C ILE A 53 12.75 6.59 -8.34
N ASN A 54 13.85 5.92 -8.66
CA ASN A 54 14.83 6.40 -9.62
C ASN A 54 14.91 5.40 -10.77
N GLU A 55 14.72 5.86 -12.01
CA GLU A 55 14.80 5.01 -13.22
C GLU A 55 13.95 3.72 -13.10
N GLY A 56 12.77 3.82 -12.48
CA GLY A 56 11.86 2.69 -12.27
C GLY A 56 12.25 1.74 -11.13
N GLN A 57 13.30 2.03 -10.36
CA GLN A 57 13.72 1.25 -9.20
C GLN A 57 13.48 1.99 -7.89
N LEU A 58 13.06 1.26 -6.85
CA LEU A 58 12.94 1.81 -5.51
C LEU A 58 14.32 2.24 -5.00
N ALA A 59 14.47 3.55 -4.82
CA ALA A 59 15.71 4.19 -4.41
C ALA A 59 15.81 4.30 -2.88
N ASP A 60 14.74 4.80 -2.24
CA ASP A 60 14.72 5.00 -0.79
C ASP A 60 13.28 5.10 -0.24
N VAL A 61 13.13 4.92 1.06
CA VAL A 61 11.86 5.04 1.80
C VAL A 61 12.08 5.92 3.04
N PHE A 62 11.37 7.04 3.08
CA PHE A 62 11.40 8.00 4.18
C PHE A 62 10.18 7.84 5.08
N GLY A 63 10.42 7.60 6.37
CA GLY A 63 9.38 7.63 7.40
C GLY A 63 8.99 9.06 7.82
N PRO A 64 8.21 9.20 8.91
CA PRO A 64 7.77 10.50 9.42
C PRO A 64 8.90 11.48 9.71
N GLY A 65 8.63 12.76 9.50
CA GLY A 65 9.56 13.86 9.74
C GLY A 65 9.93 14.66 8.49
N THR A 66 10.86 15.59 8.66
CA THR A 66 11.39 16.41 7.56
C THR A 66 12.77 15.92 7.16
N HIS A 67 12.90 15.54 5.89
CA HIS A 67 14.13 15.01 5.30
C HIS A 67 14.69 15.98 4.29
N THR A 68 16.02 16.10 4.23
CA THR A 68 16.67 16.94 3.21
C THR A 68 17.17 16.04 2.09
N LEU A 69 16.60 16.21 0.91
CA LEU A 69 16.96 15.46 -0.28
C LEU A 69 18.21 16.05 -0.91
N SER A 70 19.28 15.26 -0.96
CA SER A 70 20.52 15.61 -1.65
C SER A 70 21.07 14.40 -2.37
N THR A 71 21.77 14.63 -3.49
CA THR A 71 22.40 13.56 -4.28
C THR A 71 23.42 12.75 -3.46
N GLN A 72 23.95 13.33 -2.37
CA GLN A 72 24.93 12.70 -1.49
C GLN A 72 24.29 11.74 -0.48
N ASN A 73 23.07 12.04 -0.03
CA ASN A 73 22.39 11.29 1.02
C ASN A 73 21.55 10.11 0.48
N LEU A 74 21.34 10.03 -0.83
CA LEU A 74 20.55 8.99 -1.48
C LEU A 74 21.45 7.80 -1.90
N PRO A 75 21.29 6.60 -1.32
CA PRO A 75 22.23 5.47 -1.50
C PRO A 75 22.39 5.04 -2.97
N ILE A 76 21.30 5.07 -3.75
CA ILE A 76 21.31 4.64 -5.16
C ILE A 76 21.80 5.76 -6.09
N LEU A 77 21.50 7.03 -5.79
CA LEU A 77 22.02 8.17 -6.58
C LEU A 77 23.51 8.41 -6.35
N SER A 78 24.03 8.10 -5.16
CA SER A 78 25.46 8.16 -4.88
C SER A 78 26.29 7.13 -5.68
N ARG A 79 25.65 6.10 -6.25
CA ARG A 79 26.28 5.11 -7.15
C ARG A 79 26.36 5.59 -8.60
N LEU A 80 25.52 6.55 -9.02
CA LEU A 80 25.61 7.23 -10.33
C LEU A 80 26.73 8.29 -10.36
N LYS A 81 27.84 7.99 -9.70
CA LYS A 81 29.03 8.82 -9.42
C LYS A 81 29.86 9.16 -10.67
N GLY A 82 29.20 9.52 -11.77
CA GLY A 82 29.79 9.87 -13.05
C GLY A 82 29.14 11.04 -13.78
N TRP A 83 28.12 11.69 -13.21
CA TRP A 83 27.53 12.85 -13.88
C TRP A 83 28.48 14.06 -13.78
N LYS A 84 28.91 14.56 -14.95
CA LYS A 84 29.96 15.57 -15.19
C LYS A 84 29.73 16.97 -14.57
N TYR A 85 28.67 17.14 -13.80
CA TYR A 85 28.23 18.40 -13.20
C TYR A 85 28.03 18.11 -11.71
N GLY A 86 28.81 18.76 -10.84
CA GLY A 86 29.01 18.39 -9.44
C GLY A 86 27.73 18.25 -8.59
N PHE A 87 27.92 17.87 -7.33
CA PHE A 87 26.91 17.52 -6.30
C PHE A 87 25.83 18.58 -5.96
N SER A 88 25.54 19.52 -6.86
CA SER A 88 24.54 20.58 -6.78
C SER A 88 23.53 20.55 -7.94
N SER A 89 23.64 19.59 -8.87
CA SER A 89 22.68 19.45 -9.98
C SER A 89 21.34 18.84 -9.51
N PRO A 90 20.19 19.29 -10.09
CA PRO A 90 18.92 18.59 -9.94
C PRO A 90 19.04 17.13 -10.37
N PHE A 91 18.21 16.27 -9.79
CA PHE A 91 18.22 14.84 -10.08
C PHE A 91 16.81 14.34 -10.37
N LYS A 92 16.72 13.36 -11.28
CA LYS A 92 15.43 12.85 -11.74
C LYS A 92 14.92 11.73 -10.83
N VAL A 93 13.82 11.97 -10.13
CA VAL A 93 13.15 10.95 -9.31
C VAL A 93 11.64 11.15 -9.31
N GLU A 94 10.91 10.06 -9.13
CA GLU A 94 9.49 10.11 -8.81
C GLU A 94 9.33 9.97 -7.30
N ILE A 95 8.41 10.73 -6.72
CA ILE A 95 8.10 10.68 -5.30
C ILE A 95 6.67 10.20 -5.12
N TYR A 96 6.50 9.14 -4.32
CA TYR A 96 5.21 8.58 -3.97
C TYR A 96 5.01 8.66 -2.48
N PHE A 97 3.94 9.30 -2.03
CA PHE A 97 3.51 9.22 -0.65
C PHE A 97 2.58 8.04 -0.44
N VAL A 98 2.75 7.33 0.67
CA VAL A 98 1.95 6.17 1.07
C VAL A 98 1.35 6.43 2.45
N ASN A 99 0.05 6.21 2.59
CA ASN A 99 -0.65 6.34 3.86
C ASN A 99 -0.49 5.07 4.71
N LEU A 100 0.08 5.21 5.91
CA LEU A 100 0.38 4.12 6.85
C LEU A 100 -0.68 3.95 7.94
N ARG A 101 -1.72 4.79 7.93
CA ARG A 101 -2.81 4.70 8.92
C ARG A 101 -3.53 3.36 8.83
N GLN A 102 -4.20 3.00 9.91
CA GLN A 102 -5.05 1.83 9.94
C GLN A 102 -6.44 2.12 9.35
N TYR A 103 -6.83 1.29 8.39
CA TYR A 103 -8.17 1.25 7.83
C TYR A 103 -8.97 0.21 8.61
N VAL A 104 -10.01 0.68 9.28
CA VAL A 104 -10.83 -0.15 10.16
C VAL A 104 -12.19 -0.45 9.54
N ASP A 105 -12.82 -1.51 10.03
CA ASP A 105 -14.18 -1.94 9.71
C ASP A 105 -14.45 -2.16 8.21
N GLN A 106 -13.46 -2.65 7.48
CA GLN A 106 -13.61 -2.96 6.06
C GLN A 106 -14.46 -4.22 5.90
N LYS A 107 -15.61 -4.10 5.25
CA LYS A 107 -16.55 -5.22 5.12
C LYS A 107 -16.10 -6.20 4.03
N TRP A 108 -16.29 -7.49 4.29
CA TRP A 108 -16.14 -8.54 3.29
C TRP A 108 -17.30 -9.52 3.39
N GLY A 109 -17.55 -10.26 2.31
CA GLY A 109 -18.53 -11.33 2.32
C GLY A 109 -18.62 -12.07 1.00
N THR A 110 -19.17 -13.27 1.04
CA THR A 110 -19.39 -14.12 -0.14
C THR A 110 -20.61 -13.63 -0.90
N ALA A 111 -20.43 -13.15 -2.15
CA ALA A 111 -21.56 -12.75 -2.99
C ALA A 111 -22.48 -13.95 -3.33
N ASN A 112 -21.86 -15.07 -3.69
CA ASN A 112 -22.55 -16.34 -3.95
C ASN A 112 -22.36 -17.30 -2.77
N PRO A 113 -23.36 -18.14 -2.43
CA PRO A 113 -23.18 -19.17 -1.42
C PRO A 113 -22.07 -20.15 -1.80
N VAL A 114 -21.22 -20.50 -0.84
CA VAL A 114 -20.20 -21.54 -0.95
C VAL A 114 -20.82 -22.88 -0.58
N LEU A 115 -20.62 -23.90 -1.43
CA LEU A 115 -21.07 -25.26 -1.16
C LEU A 115 -20.03 -25.98 -0.29
N ILE A 116 -20.46 -26.47 0.87
CA ILE A 116 -19.64 -27.24 1.79
C ILE A 116 -20.26 -28.60 2.09
N ARG A 117 -19.43 -29.50 2.60
CA ARG A 117 -19.84 -30.83 3.07
C ARG A 117 -19.94 -30.79 4.58
N ASP A 118 -21.13 -31.04 5.10
CA ASP A 118 -21.40 -31.01 6.52
C ASP A 118 -21.63 -32.44 7.05
N PRO A 119 -20.88 -32.90 8.07
CA PRO A 119 -21.04 -34.23 8.64
C PRO A 119 -22.36 -34.43 9.40
N GLU A 120 -22.93 -33.38 10.00
CA GLU A 120 -24.19 -33.48 10.77
C GLU A 120 -25.39 -33.73 9.87
N PHE A 121 -25.38 -33.19 8.65
CA PHE A 121 -26.43 -33.41 7.66
C PHE A 121 -26.20 -34.68 6.82
N SER A 122 -25.49 -35.67 7.35
CA SER A 122 -25.16 -36.88 6.60
C SER A 122 -26.39 -37.75 6.32
N VAL A 123 -26.51 -38.23 5.09
CA VAL A 123 -27.58 -39.15 4.65
C VAL A 123 -26.93 -40.35 3.95
N GLY A 124 -27.17 -41.56 4.46
CA GLY A 124 -26.62 -42.79 3.89
C GLY A 124 -25.08 -42.88 3.97
N GLY A 125 -24.48 -42.36 5.04
CA GLY A 125 -23.02 -42.41 5.25
C GLY A 125 -22.19 -41.43 4.42
N ARG A 126 -22.84 -40.46 3.75
CA ARG A 126 -22.17 -39.38 3.01
C ARG A 126 -22.49 -38.04 3.65
N PRO A 127 -21.49 -37.13 3.81
CA PRO A 127 -21.73 -35.78 4.32
C PRO A 127 -22.79 -35.05 3.48
N GLY A 128 -23.68 -34.33 4.16
CA GLY A 128 -24.70 -33.49 3.54
C GLY A 128 -24.06 -32.32 2.80
N ARG A 129 -24.72 -31.81 1.76
CA ARG A 129 -24.23 -30.64 1.02
C ARG A 129 -25.01 -29.41 1.46
N VAL A 130 -24.33 -28.47 2.12
CA VAL A 130 -24.92 -27.24 2.64
C VAL A 130 -24.35 -26.04 1.90
N ARG A 131 -25.19 -25.06 1.58
CA ARG A 131 -24.75 -23.79 0.99
C ARG A 131 -24.67 -22.74 2.09
N ILE A 132 -23.48 -22.20 2.32
CA ILE A 132 -23.25 -21.18 3.33
C ILE A 132 -22.86 -19.84 2.70
N ARG A 133 -23.20 -18.76 3.38
CA ARG A 133 -22.65 -17.43 3.11
C ARG A 133 -21.91 -16.96 4.36
N ALA A 134 -20.80 -16.27 4.14
CA ALA A 134 -20.04 -15.65 5.22
C ALA A 134 -19.93 -14.16 4.97
N PHE A 135 -19.99 -13.41 6.07
CA PHE A 135 -19.82 -11.97 6.12
C PHE A 135 -18.92 -11.64 7.31
N GLY A 136 -18.13 -10.59 7.18
CA GLY A 136 -17.29 -10.14 8.28
C GLY A 136 -16.70 -8.77 7.99
N SER A 137 -15.83 -8.35 8.91
CA SER A 137 -15.03 -7.15 8.78
C SER A 137 -13.56 -7.50 8.95
N TYR A 138 -12.69 -6.71 8.34
CA TYR A 138 -11.25 -6.78 8.54
C TYR A 138 -10.69 -5.37 8.71
N ASN A 139 -9.52 -5.31 9.34
CA ASN A 139 -8.74 -4.08 9.43
C ASN A 139 -7.43 -4.32 8.68
N PHE A 140 -6.90 -3.29 8.04
CA PHE A 140 -5.59 -3.37 7.41
C PHE A 140 -4.80 -2.08 7.58
N LYS A 141 -3.48 -2.18 7.52
CA LYS A 141 -2.57 -1.05 7.41
C LYS A 141 -1.38 -1.46 6.57
N ILE A 142 -0.72 -0.50 5.95
CA ILE A 142 0.55 -0.75 5.26
C ILE A 142 1.65 -0.77 6.32
N SER A 143 2.32 -1.91 6.48
CA SER A 143 3.45 -2.08 7.41
C SER A 143 4.79 -1.78 6.76
N ASP A 144 4.98 -2.25 5.53
CA ASP A 144 6.17 -2.01 4.71
C ASP A 144 5.75 -1.29 3.42
N PRO A 145 5.92 0.03 3.34
CA PRO A 145 5.56 0.80 2.15
C PRO A 145 6.43 0.43 0.93
N GLY A 146 7.68 0.01 1.11
CA GLY A 146 8.57 -0.33 0.00
C GLY A 146 8.17 -1.65 -0.68
N THR A 147 7.87 -2.67 0.11
CA THR A 147 7.35 -3.95 -0.41
C THR A 147 5.97 -3.75 -1.04
N PHE A 148 5.08 -3.03 -0.36
CA PHE A 148 3.76 -2.70 -0.88
C PHE A 148 3.84 -1.98 -2.24
N PHE A 149 4.75 -1.01 -2.39
CA PHE A 149 4.91 -0.31 -3.66
C PHE A 149 5.37 -1.24 -4.79
N LYS A 150 6.37 -2.09 -4.53
CA LYS A 150 6.89 -3.02 -5.55
C LYS A 150 5.84 -4.04 -5.99
N GLU A 151 5.16 -4.66 -5.02
CA GLU A 151 4.29 -5.80 -5.29
C GLU A 151 2.86 -5.39 -5.69
N ILE A 152 2.36 -4.28 -5.17
CA ILE A 152 0.97 -3.86 -5.37
C ILE A 152 0.88 -2.68 -6.34
N VAL A 153 1.61 -1.59 -6.09
CA VAL A 153 1.50 -0.38 -6.90
C VAL A 153 2.15 -0.57 -8.27
N GLY A 154 3.40 -1.02 -8.30
CA GLY A 154 4.17 -1.20 -9.54
C GLY A 154 3.65 -2.35 -10.42
N THR A 155 3.09 -3.40 -9.81
CA THR A 155 2.62 -4.58 -10.56
C THR A 155 1.14 -4.50 -10.93
N GLN A 156 0.27 -4.06 -10.01
CA GLN A 156 -1.18 -4.09 -10.18
C GLN A 156 -1.81 -2.70 -10.43
N GLY A 157 -1.04 -1.61 -10.27
CA GLY A 157 -1.54 -0.25 -10.44
C GLY A 157 -2.57 0.18 -9.38
N LEU A 158 -2.67 -0.53 -8.25
CA LEU A 158 -3.67 -0.24 -7.23
C LEU A 158 -3.19 0.92 -6.35
N THR A 159 -3.79 2.09 -6.51
CA THR A 159 -3.39 3.33 -5.83
C THR A 159 -4.44 3.85 -4.82
N THR A 160 -5.68 3.39 -4.94
CA THR A 160 -6.80 3.84 -4.09
C THR A 160 -7.19 2.80 -3.04
N THR A 161 -7.80 3.28 -1.95
CA THR A 161 -8.33 2.42 -0.87
C THR A 161 -9.31 1.40 -1.41
N ASP A 162 -10.25 1.80 -2.28
CA ASP A 162 -11.28 0.90 -2.81
C ASP A 162 -10.68 -0.23 -3.66
N SER A 163 -9.66 0.09 -4.47
CA SER A 163 -8.99 -0.88 -5.32
C SER A 163 -8.30 -1.97 -4.49
N ILE A 164 -7.67 -1.56 -3.39
CA ILE A 164 -6.97 -2.46 -2.46
C ILE A 164 -7.98 -3.22 -1.60
N ALA A 165 -9.04 -2.56 -1.13
CA ALA A 165 -10.09 -3.20 -0.36
C ALA A 165 -10.79 -4.30 -1.18
N GLU A 166 -11.08 -4.05 -2.46
CA GLU A 166 -11.67 -5.07 -3.34
C GLU A 166 -10.69 -6.22 -3.63
N TYR A 167 -9.39 -5.91 -3.81
CA TYR A 167 -8.36 -6.94 -3.93
C TYR A 167 -8.29 -7.84 -2.69
N LEU A 168 -8.22 -7.25 -1.49
CA LEU A 168 -8.18 -7.99 -0.22
C LEU A 168 -9.46 -8.78 0.03
N LYS A 169 -10.63 -8.21 -0.26
CA LYS A 169 -11.92 -8.89 -0.18
C LYS A 169 -11.96 -10.14 -1.07
N ARG A 170 -11.48 -10.06 -2.32
CA ARG A 170 -11.39 -11.25 -3.19
C ARG A 170 -10.48 -12.32 -2.60
N GLN A 171 -9.33 -11.93 -2.05
CA GLN A 171 -8.41 -12.86 -1.38
C GLN A 171 -9.04 -13.52 -0.16
N LEU A 172 -9.70 -12.75 0.71
CA LEU A 172 -10.41 -13.26 1.89
C LEU A 172 -11.50 -14.27 1.51
N VAL A 173 -12.36 -13.92 0.54
CA VAL A 173 -13.41 -14.82 0.06
C VAL A 173 -12.83 -16.11 -0.52
N SER A 174 -11.75 -16.00 -1.30
CA SER A 174 -11.07 -17.17 -1.87
C SER A 174 -10.51 -18.09 -0.78
N LYS A 175 -9.76 -17.54 0.18
CA LYS A 175 -9.19 -18.30 1.29
C LYS A 175 -10.26 -18.92 2.19
N PHE A 176 -11.32 -18.16 2.50
CA PHE A 176 -12.47 -18.66 3.25
C PHE A 176 -13.12 -19.85 2.53
N THR A 177 -13.35 -19.75 1.21
CA THR A 177 -13.96 -20.84 0.42
C THR A 177 -13.12 -22.12 0.50
N VAL A 178 -11.80 -22.00 0.40
CA VAL A 178 -10.88 -23.15 0.50
C VAL A 178 -10.87 -23.73 1.91
N ALA A 179 -10.83 -22.90 2.95
CA ALA A 179 -10.84 -23.33 4.34
C ALA A 179 -12.16 -24.01 4.71
N ALA A 180 -13.30 -23.39 4.38
CA ALA A 180 -14.63 -23.93 4.64
C ALA A 180 -14.88 -25.24 3.89
N GLY A 181 -14.39 -25.38 2.65
CA GLY A 181 -14.51 -26.62 1.88
C GLY A 181 -13.67 -27.80 2.40
N LYS A 182 -12.61 -27.52 3.18
CA LYS A 182 -11.73 -28.54 3.79
C LYS A 182 -12.04 -28.82 5.26
N SER A 183 -12.94 -28.05 5.86
CA SER A 183 -13.26 -28.19 7.28
C SER A 183 -14.12 -29.42 7.52
N ASP A 184 -13.77 -30.21 8.54
CA ASP A 184 -14.58 -31.32 9.05
C ASP A 184 -15.59 -30.86 10.11
N LEU A 185 -15.59 -29.57 10.49
CA LEU A 185 -16.57 -28.98 11.41
C LEU A 185 -17.94 -28.85 10.75
N SER A 186 -19.00 -29.08 11.52
CA SER A 186 -20.36 -28.74 11.10
C SER A 186 -20.53 -27.23 10.99
N VAL A 187 -21.51 -26.78 10.23
CA VAL A 187 -21.84 -25.35 10.10
C VAL A 187 -22.23 -24.75 11.45
N ALA A 188 -22.90 -25.51 12.31
CA ALA A 188 -23.26 -25.08 13.66
C ALA A 188 -22.01 -24.81 14.50
N ASP A 189 -21.01 -25.70 14.42
CA ASP A 189 -19.75 -25.55 15.14
C ASP A 189 -18.88 -24.42 14.58
N MET A 190 -18.92 -24.17 13.25
CA MET A 190 -18.25 -23.02 12.63
C MET A 190 -18.77 -21.69 13.18
N ALA A 191 -20.09 -21.58 13.38
CA ALA A 191 -20.70 -20.38 13.96
C ALA A 191 -20.36 -20.20 15.45
N ALA A 192 -20.13 -21.31 16.17
CA ALA A 192 -19.73 -21.28 17.57
C ALA A 192 -18.23 -20.98 17.78
N HIS A 193 -17.38 -21.20 16.76
CA HIS A 193 -15.92 -21.12 16.84
C HIS A 193 -15.29 -20.19 15.80
N TYR A 194 -15.71 -18.91 15.75
CA TYR A 194 -15.11 -17.91 14.85
C TYR A 194 -13.57 -17.87 14.92
N ASN A 195 -13.01 -18.06 16.11
CA ASN A 195 -11.57 -18.02 16.39
C ASN A 195 -10.79 -19.16 15.70
N VAL A 196 -11.44 -20.30 15.42
CA VAL A 196 -10.78 -21.47 14.78
C VAL A 196 -10.51 -21.23 13.30
N LEU A 197 -11.31 -20.35 12.66
CA LEU A 197 -11.09 -19.93 11.27
C LEU A 197 -10.05 -18.82 11.14
N GLU A 198 -9.65 -18.18 12.25
CA GLU A 198 -8.71 -17.06 12.28
C GLU A 198 -7.24 -17.54 12.28
N THR A 199 -6.95 -18.78 12.67
CA THR A 199 -5.58 -19.25 12.99
C THR A 199 -4.98 -20.30 12.05
N ARG A 200 -5.41 -20.41 10.79
CA ARG A 200 -4.78 -21.33 9.80
C ARG A 200 -4.45 -20.70 8.46
#